data_AF-A0A254SVZ4-F1
#
_entry.id   AF-A0A254SVZ4-F1
#
_cell.length_a   1.000
_cell.length_b   1.000
_cell.length_c   1.000
_cell.angle_alpha   90.00
_cell.angle_beta   90.00
_cell.angle_gamma   90.00
#
_symmetry.space_group_name_H-M   'P 1'
#
loop_
_entity.id
_entity.type
_entity.pdbx_description
1 polymer ?
#
loop_
_entity_poly.entity_id
_entity_poly.type
_entity_poly.pdbx_seq_one_letter_code
_entity_poly.pdbx_strand_id
1 'polypeptide(L)'
;MLGTYDHTMVNISVQGIALTHFNGDVVISKEGDDWDVTEGSNGCVQRSKMVRKLYTVTLPFMQTSPQLSKLEALRVADETTKVGPYPFACTDLNGAYVLLGQCWIQSMGDATKGRSGGTRTVTLRVKAEAAFEGA
;
A
#
# COMPACT_ATOMS: atom_id res chain seq x y z
N MET A 1 -20.99 19.60 7.87
CA MET A 1 -20.92 18.16 7.58
C MET A 1 -20.29 17.51 8.80
N LEU A 2 -20.94 16.55 9.46
CA LEU A 2 -20.28 15.77 10.51
C LEU A 2 -19.30 14.82 9.81
N GLY A 3 -18.00 15.15 9.85
CA GLY A 3 -16.93 14.32 9.31
C GLY A 3 -16.56 13.20 10.28
N THR A 4 -17.47 12.25 10.48
CA THR A 4 -17.18 11.06 11.29
C THR A 4 -16.41 10.07 10.42
N TYR A 5 -15.17 9.77 10.81
CA TYR A 5 -14.34 8.75 10.17
C TYR A 5 -14.73 7.35 10.68
N ASP A 6 -14.98 6.41 9.77
CA ASP A 6 -15.23 5.00 10.04
C ASP A 6 -14.23 4.11 9.30
N HIS A 7 -13.28 3.54 10.03
CA HIS A 7 -12.28 2.61 9.49
C HIS A 7 -12.86 1.39 8.74
N THR A 8 -14.11 0.99 8.99
CA THR A 8 -14.75 -0.14 8.30
C THR A 8 -15.13 0.16 6.85
N MET A 9 -15.16 1.44 6.49
CA MET A 9 -15.45 1.94 5.16
C MET A 9 -14.22 2.00 4.25
N VAL A 10 -13.05 1.55 4.73
CA VAL A 10 -11.82 1.40 3.94
C VAL A 10 -11.71 -0.04 3.42
N ASN A 11 -11.76 -0.20 2.09
CA ASN A 11 -11.65 -1.50 1.45
C ASN A 11 -10.31 -1.63 0.72
N ILE A 12 -9.52 -2.65 1.08
CA ILE A 12 -8.22 -2.94 0.49
C ILE A 12 -8.24 -4.35 -0.09
N SER A 13 -7.78 -4.50 -1.33
CA SER A 13 -7.72 -5.81 -1.99
C SER A 13 -6.47 -5.99 -2.86
N VAL A 14 -6.02 -7.24 -2.95
CA VAL A 14 -4.91 -7.69 -3.79
C VAL A 14 -5.36 -8.91 -4.59
N GLN A 15 -5.24 -8.91 -5.91
CA GLN A 15 -5.65 -10.02 -6.77
C GLN A 15 -7.10 -10.51 -6.49
N GLY A 16 -8.01 -9.57 -6.20
CA GLY A 16 -9.40 -9.87 -5.83
C GLY A 16 -9.59 -10.43 -4.41
N ILE A 17 -8.53 -10.58 -3.63
CA ILE A 17 -8.58 -10.98 -2.22
C ILE A 17 -8.77 -9.72 -1.38
N ALA A 18 -9.92 -9.59 -0.72
CA ALA A 18 -10.13 -8.55 0.28
C ALA A 18 -9.26 -8.80 1.52
N LEU A 19 -8.43 -7.82 1.87
CA LEU A 19 -7.55 -7.85 3.03
C LEU A 19 -8.30 -7.32 4.25
N THR A 20 -8.28 -8.11 5.31
CA THR A 20 -9.04 -7.87 6.55
C THR A 20 -8.22 -8.31 7.77
N HIS A 21 -8.74 -8.13 8.99
CA HIS A 21 -8.07 -8.53 10.24
C HIS A 21 -6.76 -7.75 10.49
N PHE A 22 -6.78 -6.46 10.18
CA PHE A 22 -5.68 -5.57 10.52
C PHE A 22 -5.53 -5.45 12.04
N ASN A 23 -4.29 -5.34 12.51
CA ASN A 23 -3.95 -5.16 13.93
C ASN A 23 -3.17 -3.85 14.10
N GLY A 24 -3.88 -2.73 13.92
CA GLY A 24 -3.33 -1.38 13.88
C GLY A 24 -3.73 -0.65 12.60
N ASP A 25 -3.11 0.52 12.38
CA ASP A 25 -3.44 1.39 11.26
C ASP A 25 -2.71 0.97 9.99
N VAL A 26 -3.45 0.93 8.87
CA VAL A 26 -2.86 0.80 7.54
C VAL A 26 -2.25 2.14 7.15
N VAL A 27 -0.98 2.12 6.75
CA VAL A 27 -0.26 3.33 6.33
C VAL A 27 0.05 3.23 4.85
N ILE A 28 -0.38 4.23 4.08
CA ILE A 28 -0.07 4.38 2.66
C ILE A 28 0.78 5.64 2.49
N SER A 29 2.03 5.47 2.07
CA SER A 29 2.94 6.59 1.82
C SER A 29 3.35 6.64 0.35
N LYS A 30 3.35 7.84 -0.21
CA LYS A 30 3.85 8.09 -1.57
C LYS A 30 5.37 8.11 -1.56
N GLU A 31 5.99 7.43 -2.52
CA GLU A 31 7.43 7.44 -2.71
C GLU A 31 7.83 8.63 -3.61
N GLY A 32 8.46 9.63 -2.99
CA GLY A 32 8.96 10.82 -3.66
C GLY A 32 7.90 11.91 -3.89
N ASP A 33 8.39 13.05 -4.37
CA ASP A 33 7.58 14.24 -4.61
C ASP A 33 6.93 14.23 -6.00
N ASP A 34 5.83 14.95 -6.16
CA ASP A 34 5.17 15.12 -7.47
C ASP A 34 6.03 15.89 -8.48
N TRP A 35 6.89 16.75 -7.96
CA TRP A 35 7.73 17.64 -8.73
C TRP A 35 9.12 17.70 -8.12
N ASP A 36 10.12 17.57 -8.97
CA ASP A 36 11.49 17.94 -8.65
C ASP A 36 11.75 19.35 -9.17
N VAL A 37 12.36 20.21 -8.36
CA VAL A 37 12.60 21.62 -8.70
C VAL A 37 14.09 21.90 -8.66
N THR A 38 14.62 22.38 -9.77
CA THR A 38 16.03 22.75 -9.91
C THR A 38 16.13 24.24 -10.24
N GLU A 39 16.99 24.95 -9.49
CA GLU A 39 17.30 26.35 -9.73
C GLU A 39 18.69 26.49 -10.38
N GLY A 40 18.75 27.22 -11.48
CA GLY A 40 20.00 27.56 -12.16
C GLY A 40 20.70 28.76 -11.52
N SER A 41 22.01 28.89 -11.75
CA SER A 41 22.83 29.98 -11.19
C SER A 41 22.42 31.39 -11.64
N ASN A 42 21.53 31.50 -12.62
CA ASN A 42 20.95 32.74 -13.13
C ASN A 42 19.52 33.01 -12.60
N GLY A 43 19.03 32.21 -11.65
CA GLY A 43 17.67 32.32 -11.12
C GLY A 43 16.59 31.71 -12.02
N CYS A 44 16.96 30.97 -13.07
CA CYS A 44 15.98 30.19 -13.84
C CYS A 44 15.51 28.99 -13.02
N VAL A 45 14.20 28.80 -12.92
CA VAL A 45 13.59 27.67 -12.21
C VAL A 45 13.03 26.68 -13.22
N GLN A 46 13.47 25.43 -13.12
CA GLN A 46 12.90 24.31 -13.85
C GLN A 46 12.17 23.39 -12.87
N ARG A 47 10.98 22.93 -13.24
CA ARG A 47 10.29 21.84 -12.55
C ARG A 47 10.16 20.63 -13.45
N SER A 48 10.39 19.45 -12.89
CA SER A 48 10.29 18.16 -13.57
C SER A 48 9.16 17.36 -12.94
N LYS A 49 8.19 16.94 -13.76
CA LYS A 49 7.05 16.16 -13.26
C LYS A 49 7.48 14.73 -12.99
N MET A 50 7.21 14.23 -11.79
CA MET A 50 7.39 12.81 -11.51
C MET A 50 6.26 12.00 -12.14
N VAL A 51 6.60 11.17 -13.13
CA VAL A 51 5.62 10.32 -13.83
C VAL A 51 5.37 9.02 -13.06
N ARG A 52 6.34 8.59 -12.24
CA ARG A 52 6.24 7.37 -11.45
C ARG A 52 5.52 7.65 -10.15
N LYS A 53 4.31 7.11 -10.01
CA LYS A 53 3.53 7.15 -8.77
C LYS A 53 3.70 5.82 -8.04
N LEU A 54 4.76 5.73 -7.25
CA LEU A 54 5.02 4.58 -6.39
C LEU A 54 4.51 4.88 -4.98
N TYR A 55 3.94 3.88 -4.33
CA TYR A 55 3.48 3.95 -2.95
C TYR A 55 4.00 2.75 -2.17
N THR A 56 4.37 3.00 -0.92
CA THR A 56 4.60 1.97 0.08
C THR A 56 3.34 1.82 0.92
N VAL A 57 2.76 0.62 0.91
CA VAL A 57 1.58 0.27 1.71
C VAL A 57 2.01 -0.67 2.82
N THR A 58 1.83 -0.24 4.06
CA THR A 58 2.19 -0.97 5.27
C THR A 58 0.93 -1.51 5.93
N LEU A 59 0.82 -2.84 6.00
CA LEU A 59 -0.35 -3.56 6.48
C LEU A 59 0.00 -4.33 7.75
N PRO A 60 -0.44 -3.87 8.94
CA PRO A 60 -0.28 -4.63 10.16
C PRO A 60 -1.37 -5.70 10.27
N PHE A 61 -0.99 -6.97 10.40
CA PHE A 61 -1.92 -8.09 10.61
C PHE A 61 -1.70 -8.75 11.96
N MET A 62 -2.76 -9.38 12.49
CA MET A 62 -2.60 -10.38 13.55
C MET A 62 -1.76 -11.55 13.03
N GLN A 63 -0.87 -12.09 13.86
CA GLN A 63 -0.02 -13.24 13.49
C GLN A 63 -0.80 -14.49 13.06
N THR A 64 -2.01 -14.67 13.56
CA THR A 64 -2.90 -15.79 13.23
C THR A 64 -3.81 -15.50 12.04
N SER A 65 -3.69 -14.32 11.41
CA SER A 65 -4.56 -13.93 10.31
C SER A 65 -4.38 -14.86 9.11
N PRO A 66 -5.48 -15.42 8.56
CA PRO A 66 -5.43 -16.24 7.34
C PRO A 66 -5.00 -15.43 6.12
N GLN A 67 -5.04 -14.09 6.19
CA GLN A 67 -4.57 -13.22 5.11
C GLN A 67 -3.06 -13.34 4.89
N LEU A 68 -2.29 -13.64 5.94
CA LEU A 68 -0.86 -13.86 5.83
C LEU A 68 -0.53 -15.05 4.92
N SER A 69 -1.28 -16.16 5.04
CA SER A 69 -1.09 -17.35 4.18
C SER A 69 -1.43 -17.06 2.73
N LYS A 70 -2.44 -16.22 2.47
CA LYS A 70 -2.82 -15.82 1.10
C LYS A 70 -1.76 -14.92 0.46
N LEU A 71 -1.26 -13.94 1.20
CA LEU A 71 -0.19 -13.05 0.74
C LEU A 71 1.13 -13.81 0.55
N GLU A 72 1.42 -14.79 1.42
CA GLU A 72 2.58 -15.68 1.26
C GLU A 72 2.44 -16.54 -0.01
N ALA A 73 1.26 -17.07 -0.30
CA ALA A 73 1.02 -17.83 -1.53
C ALA A 73 1.25 -16.97 -2.79
N LEU A 74 0.81 -15.71 -2.78
CA LEU A 74 1.09 -14.76 -3.85
C LEU A 74 2.59 -14.45 -3.96
N ARG A 75 3.29 -14.26 -2.83
CA ARG A 75 4.74 -14.02 -2.81
C ARG A 75 5.50 -15.21 -3.41
N VAL A 76 5.18 -16.44 -3.00
CA VAL A 76 5.82 -17.67 -3.50
C VAL A 76 5.48 -17.90 -4.98
N ALA A 77 4.23 -17.63 -5.39
CA ALA A 77 3.84 -17.70 -6.78
C ALA A 77 4.66 -16.72 -7.63
N ASP A 78 4.83 -15.48 -7.20
CA ASP A 78 5.66 -14.50 -7.90
C ASP A 78 7.12 -14.96 -7.99
N GLU A 79 7.70 -15.43 -6.89
CA GLU A 79 9.08 -15.93 -6.85
C GLU A 79 9.31 -17.13 -7.79
N THR A 80 8.34 -18.05 -7.86
CA THR A 80 8.46 -19.29 -8.63
C THR A 80 8.13 -19.09 -10.10
N THR A 81 7.08 -18.32 -10.40
CA THR A 81 6.46 -18.25 -11.73
C THR A 81 6.66 -16.90 -12.42
N LYS A 82 7.15 -15.88 -11.69
CA LYS A 82 7.32 -14.50 -12.19
C LYS A 82 6.02 -13.89 -12.72
N VAL A 83 4.91 -14.28 -12.11
CA VAL A 83 3.55 -13.88 -12.52
C VAL A 83 3.16 -12.53 -11.90
N GLY A 84 3.80 -12.09 -10.82
CA GLY A 84 3.60 -10.74 -10.31
C GLY A 84 4.10 -9.69 -11.31
N PRO A 85 3.62 -8.43 -11.20
CA PRO A 85 2.80 -7.84 -10.13
C PRO A 85 1.29 -8.15 -10.21
N TYR A 86 0.57 -7.94 -9.11
CA TYR A 86 -0.86 -8.24 -8.94
C TYR A 86 -1.73 -6.98 -8.88
N PRO A 87 -2.99 -6.99 -9.34
CA PRO A 87 -3.90 -5.86 -9.22
C PRO A 87 -4.14 -5.51 -7.75
N PHE A 88 -4.03 -4.23 -7.43
CA PHE A 88 -4.27 -3.65 -6.12
C PHE A 88 -5.37 -2.60 -6.21
N ALA A 89 -6.26 -2.62 -5.23
CA ALA A 89 -7.26 -1.57 -5.06
C ALA A 89 -7.41 -1.21 -3.58
N CYS A 90 -7.33 0.08 -3.28
CA CYS A 90 -7.70 0.66 -2.01
C CYS A 90 -8.72 1.77 -2.27
N THR A 91 -9.89 1.65 -1.66
CA THR A 91 -10.97 2.63 -1.75
C THR A 91 -11.42 2.97 -0.35
N ASP A 92 -11.30 4.23 0.03
CA ASP A 92 -11.96 4.78 1.21
C ASP A 92 -13.35 5.27 0.80
N LEU A 93 -14.37 4.93 1.57
CA LEU A 93 -15.74 5.41 1.37
C LEU A 93 -16.11 6.54 2.35
N ASN A 94 -15.23 6.87 3.32
CA ASN A 94 -15.42 8.02 4.22
C ASN A 94 -15.06 9.35 3.54
N GLY A 95 -14.06 9.31 2.67
CA GLY A 95 -13.57 10.42 1.86
C GLY A 95 -13.27 9.91 0.47
N ALA A 96 -12.86 10.78 -0.44
CA ALA A 96 -12.59 10.38 -1.81
C ALA A 96 -11.11 9.97 -1.97
N TYR A 97 -10.66 8.99 -1.18
CA TYR A 97 -9.33 8.39 -1.36
C TYR A 97 -9.44 7.11 -2.19
N VAL A 98 -8.77 7.07 -3.34
CA VAL A 98 -8.75 5.90 -4.24
C VAL A 98 -7.32 5.67 -4.73
N LEU A 99 -6.82 4.45 -4.55
CA LEU A 99 -5.52 4.01 -5.06
C LEU A 99 -5.72 2.68 -5.81
N LEU A 100 -5.56 2.72 -7.13
CA LEU A 100 -5.66 1.57 -8.02
C LEU A 100 -4.35 1.40 -8.78
N GLY A 101 -3.92 0.15 -8.95
CA GLY A 101 -2.75 -0.15 -9.76
C GLY A 101 -2.27 -1.58 -9.62
N GLN A 102 -0.97 -1.76 -9.70
CA GLN A 102 -0.31 -3.06 -9.59
C GLN A 102 0.60 -3.06 -8.36
N CYS A 103 0.60 -4.15 -7.60
CA CYS A 103 1.43 -4.29 -6.41
C CYS A 103 2.24 -5.58 -6.40
N TRP A 104 3.29 -5.58 -5.59
CA TRP A 104 4.04 -6.78 -5.23
C TRP A 104 4.38 -6.75 -3.75
N ILE A 105 4.58 -7.93 -3.17
CA ILE A 105 4.97 -8.07 -1.79
C ILE A 105 6.46 -7.72 -1.68
N GLN A 106 6.79 -6.62 -1.00
CA GLN A 106 8.19 -6.25 -0.74
C GLN A 106 8.75 -7.01 0.46
N SER A 107 7.95 -7.14 1.52
CA SER A 107 8.34 -7.86 2.73
C SER A 107 7.11 -8.42 3.44
N MET A 108 7.22 -9.65 3.94
CA MET A 108 6.20 -10.24 4.81
C MET A 108 6.42 -9.89 6.29
N GLY A 109 7.47 -9.14 6.60
CA GLY A 109 7.88 -8.80 7.96
C GLY A 109 8.30 -10.00 8.79
N ASP A 110 8.82 -9.68 9.99
CA ASP A 110 9.35 -10.68 10.91
C ASP A 110 8.24 -11.44 11.63
N ALA A 111 8.41 -12.76 11.75
CA ALA A 111 7.48 -13.64 12.46
C ALA A 111 7.94 -13.83 13.92
N THR A 112 7.73 -12.83 14.77
CA THR A 112 8.13 -12.90 16.19
C THR A 112 7.26 -13.87 16.98
N LYS A 113 7.79 -15.04 17.38
CA LYS A 113 7.06 -16.03 18.19
C LYS A 113 7.30 -15.82 19.68
N GLY A 114 6.59 -14.84 20.24
CA GLY A 114 6.62 -14.53 21.68
C GLY A 114 5.54 -15.29 22.48
N ARG A 115 5.53 -15.07 23.81
CA ARG A 115 4.48 -15.59 24.71
C ARG A 115 3.10 -14.99 24.40
N SER A 116 3.04 -13.76 23.90
CA SER A 116 1.83 -13.10 23.40
C SER A 116 1.83 -13.05 21.87
N GLY A 117 0.63 -13.09 21.28
CA GLY A 117 0.46 -12.87 19.85
C GLY A 117 0.89 -11.45 19.49
N GLY A 118 1.87 -11.33 18.60
CA GLY A 118 2.35 -10.04 18.10
C GLY A 118 1.63 -9.59 16.83
N THR A 119 1.93 -8.36 16.39
CA THR A 119 1.60 -7.87 15.05
C THR A 119 2.67 -8.32 14.07
N ARG A 120 2.24 -8.73 12.88
CA ARG A 120 3.14 -8.96 11.74
C ARG A 120 2.85 -7.92 10.68
N THR A 121 3.87 -7.17 10.28
CA THR A 121 3.72 -6.07 9.34
C THR A 121 4.16 -6.49 7.95
N VAL A 122 3.23 -6.48 7.01
CA VAL A 122 3.49 -6.76 5.60
C VAL A 122 3.65 -5.45 4.85
N THR A 123 4.68 -5.33 4.02
CA THR A 123 4.92 -4.17 3.17
C THR A 123 4.69 -4.54 1.72
N LEU A 124 3.79 -3.81 1.07
CA LEU A 124 3.52 -3.90 -0.36
C LEU A 124 4.06 -2.65 -1.04
N ARG A 125 4.62 -2.82 -2.24
CA ARG A 125 4.87 -1.70 -3.15
C ARG A 125 3.77 -1.66 -4.19
N VAL A 126 3.20 -0.49 -4.40
CA VAL A 126 2.14 -0.26 -5.36
C VAL A 126 2.61 0.74 -6.40
N LYS A 127 2.62 0.33 -7.66
CA LYS A 127 2.69 1.24 -8.80
C LYS A 127 1.26 1.65 -9.14
N ALA A 128 0.90 2.89 -8.81
CA ALA A 128 -0.42 3.41 -9.06
C ALA A 128 -0.63 3.71 -10.55
N GLU A 129 -1.76 3.26 -11.08
CA GLU A 129 -2.28 3.65 -12.39
C GLU A 129 -3.27 4.80 -12.23
N ALA A 130 -4.07 4.76 -11.17
CA ALA A 130 -4.94 5.84 -10.73
C ALA A 130 -4.76 6.07 -9.22
N ALA A 131 -4.48 7.31 -8.85
CA ALA A 131 -4.42 7.75 -7.46
C ALA A 131 -5.21 9.06 -7.34
N PHE A 132 -6.24 9.02 -6.51
CA PHE A 132 -7.01 10.18 -6.09
C PHE A 132 -6.84 10.31 -4.57
N GLU A 133 -6.13 11.34 -4.15
CA GLU A 133 -5.72 11.55 -2.76
C GLU A 133 -6.63 12.58 -2.05
N GLY A 134 -7.82 12.82 -2.60
CA GLY A 134 -8.74 13.85 -2.13
C GLY A 134 -9.48 13.42 -0.87
N ALA A 135 -9.06 13.95 0.29
CA ALA A 135 -9.89 13.98 1.49
C ALA A 135 -10.51 15.37 1.66
#